data_AF-A0A5K0XRJ6-F1
#
_entry.id   AF-A0A5K0XRJ6-F1
#
_cell.length_a   1.000
_cell.length_b   1.000
_cell.length_c   1.000
_cell.angle_alpha   90.00
_cell.angle_beta   90.00
_cell.angle_gamma   90.00
#
_symmetry.space_group_name_H-M   'P 1'
#
loop_
_entity.id
_entity.type
_entity.pdbx_description
1 polymer ?
#
loop_
_entity_poly.entity_id
_entity_poly.type
_entity_poly.pdbx_seq_one_letter_code
_entity_poly.pdbx_strand_id
1 'polypeptide(L)'
;FKQLSANWRDELETEKDGSVVNDLKDAVNDTVSKAECSQDDDLMHLKSDMTKSLALEKYLSAGGQLYHEANCLDGEIKQFEAGIRRPYFHVKPLDSSQLKNWHMYLDFIETKTDFDW
;
A
#
# COMPACT_ATOMS: atom_id res chain seq x y z
N PHE A 1 6.64 -1.35 5.32
CA PHE A 1 5.86 -0.33 4.60
C PHE A 1 5.83 0.99 5.35
N LYS A 2 5.26 1.10 6.57
CA LYS A 2 5.17 2.36 7.33
C LYS A 2 6.49 3.14 7.47
N GLN A 3 7.59 2.45 7.79
CA GLN A 3 8.93 3.07 7.87
C GLN A 3 9.41 3.57 6.50
N LEU A 4 9.24 2.77 5.45
CA LEU A 4 9.62 3.14 4.09
C LEU A 4 8.84 4.37 3.61
N SER A 5 7.53 4.40 3.86
CA SER A 5 6.68 5.55 3.51
C SER A 5 7.03 6.81 4.30
N ALA A 6 7.49 6.67 5.56
CA ALA A 6 7.96 7.79 6.36
C ALA A 6 9.27 8.34 5.79
N ASN A 7 10.26 7.46 5.55
CA ASN A 7 11.55 7.84 4.98
C ASN A 7 11.40 8.56 3.63
N TRP A 8 10.50 8.12 2.75
CA TRP A 8 10.27 8.77 1.46
C TRP A 8 9.55 10.11 1.53
N ARG A 9 8.73 10.33 2.57
CA ARG A 9 8.16 11.67 2.80
C ARG A 9 9.25 12.64 3.22
N ASP A 10 10.11 12.23 4.16
CA ASP A 10 11.19 13.06 4.66
C ASP A 10 12.20 13.42 3.54
N GLU A 11 12.56 12.45 2.68
CA GLU A 11 13.48 12.67 1.55
C GLU A 11 12.95 13.71 0.55
N LEU A 12 11.65 13.74 0.29
CA LEU A 12 11.02 14.70 -0.64
C LEU A 12 10.71 16.06 0.01
N GLU A 13 10.52 16.11 1.33
CA GLU A 13 10.39 17.37 2.05
C GLU A 13 11.74 18.10 2.12
N THR A 14 12.86 17.39 2.17
CA THR A 14 14.20 18.00 2.13
C THR A 14 14.56 18.64 0.79
N GLU A 15 13.91 18.24 -0.31
CA GLU A 15 14.05 18.88 -1.63
C GLU A 15 13.17 20.14 -1.79
N LYS A 16 12.21 20.37 -0.88
CA LYS A 16 11.18 21.41 -1.01
C LYS A 16 11.45 22.69 -0.22
N ASP A 17 12.62 22.85 0.40
CA ASP A 17 12.97 24.08 1.12
C ASP A 17 13.42 25.18 0.14
N GLY A 18 12.46 25.64 -0.67
CA GLY A 18 12.60 26.63 -1.71
C GLY A 18 11.30 26.81 -2.48
N SER A 19 10.44 27.72 -2.00
CA SER A 19 9.25 28.27 -2.67
C SER A 19 7.88 27.72 -2.23
N VAL A 20 7.10 28.63 -1.67
CA VAL A 20 5.72 28.51 -1.18
C VAL A 20 4.76 28.37 -2.36
N VAL A 21 4.01 27.26 -2.46
CA VAL A 21 2.73 27.27 -3.20
C VAL A 21 1.81 26.13 -2.73
N ASN A 22 0.69 26.50 -2.11
CA ASN A 22 -0.43 25.60 -1.78
C ASN A 22 -1.69 25.85 -2.61
N ASP A 23 -1.71 26.78 -3.59
CA ASP A 23 -2.97 27.26 -4.20
C ASP A 23 -3.06 27.14 -5.73
N LEU A 24 -2.76 25.97 -6.33
CA LEU A 24 -2.87 25.78 -7.79
C LEU A 24 -3.49 24.43 -8.24
N LYS A 25 -4.16 23.71 -7.34
CA LYS A 25 -4.72 22.37 -7.66
C LYS A 25 -5.96 22.40 -8.56
N ASP A 26 -6.67 23.53 -8.66
CA ASP A 26 -7.98 23.59 -9.32
C ASP A 26 -7.99 24.17 -10.75
N ALA A 27 -6.85 24.60 -11.32
CA ALA A 27 -6.84 25.35 -12.59
C ALA A 27 -6.29 24.60 -13.83
N VAL A 28 -5.78 23.37 -13.72
CA VAL A 28 -4.96 22.75 -14.78
C VAL A 28 -5.72 21.80 -15.73
N ASN A 29 -7.03 21.54 -15.52
CA ASN A 29 -7.78 20.69 -16.45
C ASN A 29 -8.26 21.37 -17.73
N ASP A 30 -8.19 22.70 -17.84
CA ASP A 30 -8.83 23.44 -18.96
C ASP A 30 -7.89 24.17 -19.93
N THR A 31 -6.57 24.01 -19.82
CA THR A 31 -5.61 24.72 -20.69
C THR A 31 -4.71 23.77 -21.49
N VAL A 32 -5.29 22.72 -22.07
CA VAL A 32 -4.68 22.05 -23.24
C VAL A 32 -5.23 22.72 -24.50
N SER A 33 -4.70 23.89 -24.83
CA SER A 33 -4.74 24.45 -26.19
C SER A 33 -3.78 25.62 -26.33
N LYS A 34 -2.62 25.32 -26.93
CA LYS A 34 -1.92 26.15 -27.93
C LYS A 34 -1.03 27.31 -27.41
N ALA A 35 0.29 27.07 -27.41
CA ALA A 35 1.30 27.93 -28.07
C ALA A 35 2.71 27.36 -27.86
N GLU A 36 3.51 27.36 -28.94
CA GLU A 36 4.98 27.24 -28.91
C GLU A 36 5.61 28.62 -28.72
N CYS A 37 6.65 28.75 -27.87
CA CYS A 37 7.96 29.40 -28.13
C CYS A 37 8.71 29.62 -26.78
N SER A 38 10.04 29.58 -26.85
CA SER A 38 11.01 29.18 -25.82
C SER A 38 11.23 30.06 -24.57
N GLN A 39 11.74 29.36 -23.54
CA GLN A 39 12.33 29.76 -22.24
C GLN A 39 11.36 29.86 -21.04
N ASP A 40 11.19 28.72 -20.35
CA ASP A 40 10.82 28.63 -18.93
C ASP A 40 11.29 27.25 -18.41
N ASP A 41 12.60 27.09 -18.18
CA ASP A 41 13.16 25.86 -17.59
C ASP A 41 12.53 25.56 -16.21
N ASP A 42 12.17 26.60 -15.45
CA ASP A 42 11.51 26.50 -14.15
C ASP A 42 10.07 25.96 -14.23
N LEU A 43 9.31 26.31 -15.28
CA LEU A 43 7.93 25.84 -15.46
C LEU A 43 7.88 24.35 -15.81
N MET A 44 8.87 23.88 -16.59
CA MET A 44 9.03 22.47 -16.91
C MET A 44 9.43 21.65 -15.68
N HIS A 45 10.26 22.20 -14.81
CA HIS A 45 10.67 21.56 -13.56
C HIS A 45 9.49 21.44 -12.58
N LEU A 46 8.73 22.52 -12.37
CA LEU A 46 7.53 22.52 -11.51
C LEU A 46 6.45 21.54 -12.00
N LYS A 47 6.26 21.42 -13.32
CA LYS A 47 5.32 20.44 -13.91
C LYS A 47 5.83 19.01 -13.71
N SER A 48 7.13 18.78 -13.88
CA SER A 48 7.79 17.51 -13.59
C SER A 48 7.61 17.14 -12.11
N ASP A 49 7.87 18.05 -11.19
CA ASP A 49 7.77 17.82 -9.74
C ASP A 49 6.32 17.63 -9.27
N MET A 50 5.37 18.36 -9.87
CA MET A 50 3.94 18.14 -9.63
C MET A 50 3.50 16.74 -10.10
N THR A 51 3.97 16.29 -11.26
CA THR A 51 3.66 14.93 -11.74
C THR A 51 4.30 13.83 -10.89
N LYS A 52 5.54 14.04 -10.41
CA LYS A 52 6.21 13.13 -9.47
C LYS A 52 5.45 13.05 -8.14
N SER A 53 5.03 14.19 -7.59
CA SER A 53 4.25 14.28 -6.36
C SER A 53 2.91 13.53 -6.46
N LEU A 54 2.16 13.73 -7.56
CA LEU A 54 0.90 13.03 -7.80
C LEU A 54 1.08 11.52 -8.04
N ALA A 55 2.13 11.11 -8.75
CA ALA A 55 2.45 9.70 -8.95
C ALA A 55 2.80 9.02 -7.62
N LEU A 56 3.56 9.70 -6.76
CA LEU A 56 3.90 9.21 -5.43
C LEU A 56 2.68 9.08 -4.52
N GLU A 57 1.78 10.07 -4.51
CA GLU A 57 0.56 10.02 -3.70
C GLU A 57 -0.29 8.80 -4.08
N LYS A 58 -0.44 8.55 -5.40
CA LYS A 58 -1.11 7.36 -5.91
C LYS A 58 -0.42 6.07 -5.45
N TYR A 59 0.91 6.01 -5.54
CA TYR A 59 1.68 4.85 -5.08
C TYR A 59 1.52 4.59 -3.59
N LEU A 60 1.63 5.64 -2.76
CA LEU A 60 1.47 5.54 -1.31
C LEU A 60 0.06 5.12 -0.92
N SER A 61 -0.96 5.63 -1.62
CA SER A 61 -2.35 5.22 -1.41
C SER A 61 -2.55 3.75 -1.74
N ALA A 62 -2.13 3.30 -2.92
CA ALA A 62 -2.26 1.90 -3.33
C ALA A 62 -1.47 0.96 -2.41
N GLY A 63 -0.21 1.28 -2.11
CA GLY A 63 0.62 0.49 -1.20
C GLY A 63 0.07 0.49 0.24
N GLY A 64 -0.53 1.59 0.68
CA GLY A 64 -1.17 1.69 1.98
C GLY A 64 -2.39 0.78 2.12
N GLN A 65 -3.23 0.72 1.09
CA GLN A 65 -4.39 -0.17 1.03
C GLN A 65 -3.94 -1.64 1.06
N LEU A 66 -2.99 -2.02 0.20
CA LEU A 66 -2.43 -3.38 0.15
C LEU A 66 -1.81 -3.79 1.48
N TYR A 67 -1.03 -2.90 2.10
CA TYR A 67 -0.44 -3.16 3.40
C TYR A 67 -1.52 -3.33 4.47
N HIS A 68 -2.51 -2.43 4.52
CA HIS A 68 -3.61 -2.53 5.47
C HIS A 68 -4.34 -3.88 5.35
N GLU A 69 -4.75 -4.24 4.13
CA GLU A 69 -5.40 -5.52 3.83
C GLU A 69 -4.54 -6.72 4.26
N ALA A 70 -3.25 -6.71 3.91
CA ALA A 70 -2.33 -7.77 4.31
C ALA A 70 -2.19 -7.90 5.84
N ASN A 71 -2.17 -6.80 6.60
CA ASN A 71 -2.13 -6.88 8.06
C ASN A 71 -3.45 -7.35 8.67
N CYS A 72 -4.58 -6.97 8.08
CA CYS A 72 -5.88 -7.50 8.51
C CYS A 72 -5.91 -9.02 8.34
N LEU A 73 -5.48 -9.52 7.17
CA LEU A 73 -5.36 -10.94 6.89
C LEU A 73 -4.37 -11.65 7.84
N ASP A 74 -3.18 -11.08 8.04
CA ASP A 74 -2.19 -11.60 8.98
C ASP A 74 -2.75 -11.69 10.42
N GLY A 75 -3.53 -10.68 10.83
CA GLY A 75 -4.20 -10.67 12.13
C GLY A 75 -5.24 -11.79 12.28
N GLU A 76 -6.02 -12.06 11.24
CA GLU A 76 -6.98 -13.17 11.22
C GLU A 76 -6.28 -14.54 11.21
N ILE A 77 -5.27 -14.71 10.35
CA ILE A 77 -4.47 -15.94 10.25
C ILE A 77 -3.79 -16.27 11.58
N LYS A 78 -3.21 -15.27 12.24
CA LYS A 78 -2.56 -15.43 13.55
C LYS A 78 -3.48 -15.98 14.63
N GLN A 79 -4.79 -15.70 14.57
CA GLN A 79 -5.75 -16.27 15.52
C GLN A 79 -5.86 -17.79 15.38
N PHE A 80 -5.88 -18.29 14.13
CA PHE A 80 -5.87 -19.72 13.86
C PHE A 80 -4.52 -20.35 14.19
N GLU A 81 -3.42 -19.71 13.82
CA GLU A 81 -2.06 -20.22 14.07
C GLU A 81 -1.75 -20.35 15.57
N ALA A 82 -2.26 -19.44 16.40
CA ALA A 82 -2.14 -19.55 17.86
C ALA A 82 -2.82 -20.81 18.43
N GLY A 83 -3.83 -21.36 17.75
CA GLY A 83 -4.49 -22.63 18.11
C GLY A 83 -3.71 -23.88 17.68
N ILE A 84 -2.73 -23.74 16.79
CA ILE A 84 -1.93 -24.85 16.25
C ILE A 84 -0.71 -25.07 17.14
N ARG A 85 -0.79 -26.07 18.03
CA ARG A 85 0.31 -26.41 18.95
C ARG A 85 1.45 -27.20 18.30
N ARG A 86 1.18 -27.87 17.17
CA ARG A 86 2.13 -28.77 16.49
C ARG A 86 2.00 -28.56 14.97
N PRO A 87 2.85 -27.73 14.35
CA PRO A 87 2.80 -27.43 12.92
C PRO A 87 3.38 -28.55 12.04
N TYR A 88 3.49 -29.76 12.58
CA TYR A 88 4.09 -30.91 11.92
C TYR A 88 3.33 -32.18 12.29
N PHE A 89 3.50 -33.24 11.50
CA PHE A 89 2.87 -34.52 11.75
C PHE A 89 3.37 -35.14 13.08
N HIS A 90 2.44 -35.61 13.90
CA HIS A 90 2.75 -36.30 15.15
C HIS A 90 1.81 -37.50 15.34
N VAL A 91 2.36 -38.60 15.84
CA VAL A 91 1.62 -39.86 16.10
C VAL A 91 0.51 -39.70 17.16
N LYS A 92 0.51 -38.61 17.94
CA LYS A 92 -0.52 -38.38 18.96
C LYS A 92 -1.71 -37.71 18.27
N PRO A 93 -2.94 -38.19 18.48
CA PRO A 93 -4.10 -37.57 17.88
C PRO A 93 -4.24 -36.12 18.35
N LEU A 94 -4.75 -35.26 17.46
CA LEU A 94 -5.14 -33.91 17.80
C LEU A 94 -6.39 -33.93 18.68
N ASP A 95 -6.48 -33.00 19.62
CA ASP A 95 -7.70 -32.86 20.42
C ASP A 95 -8.83 -32.21 19.61
N SER A 96 -10.06 -32.32 20.10
CA SER A 96 -11.25 -31.78 19.41
C SER A 96 -11.16 -30.27 19.17
N SER A 97 -10.47 -29.52 20.03
CA SER A 97 -10.32 -28.07 19.88
C SER A 97 -9.37 -27.72 18.74
N GLN A 98 -8.27 -28.48 18.60
CA GLN A 98 -7.33 -28.34 17.51
C GLN A 98 -7.97 -28.75 16.19
N LEU A 99 -8.71 -29.86 16.15
CA LEU A 99 -9.45 -30.27 14.95
C LEU A 99 -10.47 -29.21 14.54
N LYS A 100 -11.22 -28.62 15.48
CA LYS A 100 -12.15 -27.53 15.17
C LYS A 100 -11.43 -26.31 14.60
N ASN A 101 -10.30 -25.92 15.19
CA ASN A 101 -9.49 -24.82 14.70
C ASN A 101 -8.98 -25.08 13.28
N TRP A 102 -8.53 -26.30 12.99
CA TRP A 102 -8.12 -26.70 11.65
C TRP A 102 -9.26 -26.62 10.62
N HIS A 103 -10.46 -27.12 10.94
CA HIS A 103 -11.61 -26.99 10.04
C HIS A 103 -11.93 -25.53 9.75
N MET A 104 -12.04 -24.70 10.78
CA MET A 104 -12.34 -23.28 10.60
C MET A 104 -11.25 -22.55 9.81
N TYR A 105 -9.98 -22.91 10.01
CA TYR A 105 -8.88 -22.29 9.28
C TYR A 105 -8.89 -22.68 7.80
N LEU A 106 -9.19 -23.95 7.48
CA LEU A 106 -9.34 -24.40 6.11
C LEU A 106 -10.54 -23.76 5.41
N ASP A 107 -11.71 -23.71 6.07
CA ASP A 107 -12.90 -23.01 5.55
C ASP A 107 -12.61 -21.52 5.27
N PHE A 108 -11.86 -20.88 6.17
CA PHE A 108 -11.43 -19.49 6.02
C PHE A 108 -10.55 -19.30 4.78
N ILE A 109 -9.57 -20.19 4.56
CA ILE A 109 -8.72 -20.13 3.39
C ILE A 109 -9.57 -20.34 2.14
N GLU A 110 -10.33 -21.44 2.05
CA GLU A 110 -11.18 -21.76 0.89
C GLU A 110 -12.14 -20.62 0.49
N THR A 111 -12.65 -19.86 1.45
CA THR A 111 -13.54 -18.71 1.19
C THR A 111 -12.80 -17.44 0.77
N LYS A 112 -11.59 -17.19 1.30
CA LYS A 112 -10.84 -15.96 0.99
C LYS A 112 -10.01 -16.05 -0.29
N THR A 113 -9.72 -17.25 -0.75
CA THR A 113 -8.78 -17.44 -1.85
C THR A 113 -9.49 -17.98 -3.06
N ASP A 114 -9.52 -17.17 -4.12
CA ASP A 114 -9.75 -17.64 -5.48
C ASP A 114 -8.48 -18.37 -5.94
N PHE A 115 -8.21 -19.54 -5.37
CA PHE A 115 -7.04 -20.35 -5.70
C PHE A 115 -7.28 -21.14 -7.00
N ASP A 116 -7.41 -20.41 -8.11
CA ASP A 116 -7.11 -20.97 -9.43
C ASP A 116 -5.58 -20.93 -9.61
N TRP A 117 -4.95 -22.10 -9.44
CA TRP A 117 -3.52 -22.33 -9.72
C TRP A 117 -3.30 -22.91 -11.11
#